data_AF-A0A2E8XSB0-F1
#
_entry.id   AF-A0A2E8XSB0-F1
#
_cell.length_a   1.000
_cell.length_b   1.000
_cell.length_c   1.000
_cell.angle_alpha   90.00
_cell.angle_beta   90.00
_cell.angle_gamma   90.00
#
_symmetry.space_group_name_H-M   'P 1'
#
loop_
_entity.id
_entity.type
_entity.pdbx_description
1 polymer ?
#
loop_
_entity_poly.entity_id
_entity_poly.type
_entity_poly.pdbx_seq_one_letter_code
_entity_poly.pdbx_strand_id
1 'polypeptide(L)'
;MALTIDQFAEECQQILSTDSDESGLEQVRLVVETFLADQEFISEHLGPDNEDNRRVLYEDPELEFCICAHVFKGANEAPPHDHGPTWAIYGQATGQTVMTEFEQVSPPADDSPGKVKPTKSYDLDPGMAVTYPIGRLHSPKREGETRLIRIEGKDVTKLSRDAYERA
;
A
#
# COMPACT_ATOMS: atom_id res chain seq x y z
N MET A 1 1.57 -26.37 -0.28
CA MET A 1 2.73 -25.77 -0.94
C MET A 1 2.50 -24.29 -0.78
N ALA A 2 3.45 -23.59 -0.14
CA ALA A 2 3.43 -22.14 -0.04
C ALA A 2 3.21 -21.51 -1.42
N LEU A 3 2.38 -20.47 -1.46
CA LEU A 3 2.38 -19.51 -2.55
C LEU A 3 3.74 -18.80 -2.59
N THR A 4 4.27 -18.55 -3.79
CA THR A 4 5.57 -17.90 -3.97
C THR A 4 5.45 -16.46 -4.45
N ILE A 5 6.50 -15.64 -4.25
CA ILE A 5 6.53 -14.28 -4.79
C ILE A 5 6.39 -14.23 -6.32
N ASP A 6 6.91 -15.23 -7.04
CA ASP A 6 6.81 -15.32 -8.49
C ASP A 6 5.35 -15.56 -8.93
N GLN A 7 4.61 -16.39 -8.21
CA GLN A 7 3.18 -16.60 -8.47
C GLN A 7 2.38 -15.33 -8.21
N PHE A 8 2.71 -14.61 -7.13
CA PHE A 8 2.06 -13.33 -6.82
C PHE A 8 2.30 -12.31 -7.93
N ALA A 9 3.55 -12.19 -8.37
CA ALA A 9 3.93 -11.31 -9.46
C ALA A 9 3.20 -11.66 -10.77
N GLU A 10 3.14 -12.94 -11.12
CA GLU A 10 2.46 -13.43 -12.32
C GLU A 10 0.96 -13.10 -12.30
N GLU A 11 0.26 -13.35 -11.19
CA GLU A 11 -1.17 -13.01 -11.07
C GLU A 11 -1.41 -11.49 -11.19
N CYS A 12 -0.58 -10.68 -10.54
CA CYS A 12 -0.66 -9.22 -10.66
C CYS A 12 -0.42 -8.76 -12.09
N GLN A 13 0.61 -9.30 -12.75
CA GLN A 13 0.96 -8.96 -14.12
C GLN A 13 -0.17 -9.30 -15.11
N GLN A 14 -0.79 -10.48 -14.99
CA GLN A 14 -1.90 -10.90 -15.84
C GLN A 14 -3.10 -9.96 -15.74
N ILE A 15 -3.46 -9.56 -14.52
CA ILE A 15 -4.55 -8.62 -14.26
C ILE A 15 -4.20 -7.24 -14.84
N LEU A 16 -3.06 -6.69 -14.46
CA LEU A 16 -2.66 -5.32 -14.81
C LEU A 16 -2.37 -5.14 -16.31
N SER A 17 -1.94 -6.21 -17.00
CA SER A 17 -1.78 -6.19 -18.47
C SER A 17 -3.12 -6.11 -19.21
N THR A 18 -4.20 -6.54 -18.56
CA THR A 18 -5.55 -6.55 -19.13
C THR A 18 -6.31 -5.27 -18.78
N ASP A 19 -6.25 -4.87 -17.51
CA ASP A 19 -6.95 -3.72 -16.95
C ASP A 19 -6.10 -3.14 -15.81
N SER A 20 -5.67 -1.89 -15.97
CA SER A 20 -4.89 -1.14 -14.97
C SER A 20 -5.68 0.02 -14.37
N ASP A 21 -6.98 0.10 -14.67
CA ASP A 21 -7.91 1.04 -14.04
C ASP A 21 -8.41 0.47 -12.68
N GLU A 22 -9.36 1.16 -12.05
CA GLU A 22 -9.85 0.81 -10.71
C GLU A 22 -10.36 -0.64 -10.60
N SER A 23 -11.02 -1.17 -11.62
CA SER A 23 -11.48 -2.57 -11.63
C SER A 23 -10.34 -3.59 -11.67
N GLY A 24 -9.24 -3.26 -12.35
CA GLY A 24 -8.01 -4.04 -12.32
C GLY A 24 -7.36 -4.03 -10.94
N LEU A 25 -7.28 -2.84 -10.31
CA LEU A 25 -6.72 -2.71 -8.96
C LEU A 25 -7.53 -3.48 -7.92
N GLU A 26 -8.85 -3.50 -8.02
CA GLU A 26 -9.71 -4.30 -7.14
C GLU A 26 -9.51 -5.81 -7.31
N GLN A 27 -9.18 -6.27 -8.53
CA GLN A 27 -8.80 -7.67 -8.75
C GLN A 27 -7.44 -7.97 -8.11
N VAL A 28 -6.45 -7.09 -8.26
CA VAL A 28 -5.15 -7.25 -7.59
C VAL A 28 -5.31 -7.22 -6.06
N ARG A 29 -6.21 -6.41 -5.51
CA ARG A 29 -6.55 -6.39 -4.08
C ARG A 29 -7.02 -7.76 -3.59
N LEU A 30 -7.85 -8.46 -4.37
CA LEU A 30 -8.29 -9.83 -4.04
C LEU A 30 -7.13 -10.84 -4.07
N VAL A 31 -6.19 -10.68 -5.01
CA VAL A 31 -4.95 -11.48 -5.03
C VAL A 31 -4.17 -11.23 -3.74
N VAL A 32 -3.96 -9.97 -3.35
CA VAL A 32 -3.27 -9.63 -2.08
C VAL A 32 -3.90 -10.35 -0.89
N GLU A 33 -5.23 -10.32 -0.73
CA GLU A 33 -5.92 -11.01 0.36
C GLU A 33 -5.69 -12.54 0.33
N THR A 34 -5.64 -13.13 -0.87
CA THR A 34 -5.35 -14.56 -1.05
C THR A 34 -3.96 -14.91 -0.54
N PHE A 35 -2.95 -14.10 -0.88
CA PHE A 35 -1.57 -14.29 -0.43
C PHE A 35 -1.38 -14.00 1.07
N LEU A 36 -2.16 -13.07 1.64
CA LEU A 36 -2.19 -12.82 3.08
C LEU A 36 -2.89 -13.94 3.89
N ALA A 37 -3.64 -14.83 3.24
CA ALA A 37 -4.17 -16.01 3.90
C ALA A 37 -3.12 -17.14 4.05
N ASP A 38 -2.02 -17.09 3.27
CA ASP A 38 -0.94 -18.08 3.31
C ASP A 38 0.08 -17.77 4.41
N GLN A 39 0.08 -18.59 5.46
CA GLN A 39 0.98 -18.43 6.60
C GLN A 39 2.44 -18.74 6.25
N GLU A 40 2.71 -19.61 5.28
CA GLU A 40 4.08 -19.89 4.82
C GLU A 40 4.64 -18.67 4.07
N PHE A 41 3.83 -18.05 3.20
CA PHE A 41 4.19 -16.81 2.51
C PHE A 41 4.46 -15.65 3.48
N ILE A 42 3.57 -15.45 4.47
CA ILE A 42 3.76 -14.44 5.51
C ILE A 42 5.05 -14.72 6.29
N SER A 43 5.28 -15.97 6.71
CA SER A 43 6.47 -16.33 7.47
C SER A 43 7.75 -16.08 6.66
N GLU A 44 7.74 -16.35 5.36
CA GLU A 44 8.91 -16.18 4.50
C GLU A 44 9.28 -14.72 4.29
N HIS A 45 8.30 -13.85 4.02
CA HIS A 45 8.56 -12.47 3.61
C HIS A 45 8.34 -11.42 4.70
N LEU A 46 7.52 -11.73 5.69
CA LEU A 46 7.15 -10.82 6.78
C LEU A 46 7.40 -11.45 8.17
N GLY A 47 8.05 -12.61 8.23
CA GLY A 47 8.43 -13.27 9.48
C GLY A 47 9.43 -12.45 10.31
N PRO A 48 9.72 -12.91 11.54
CA PRO A 48 10.53 -12.16 12.52
C PRO A 48 11.97 -11.86 12.05
N ASP A 49 12.47 -12.58 11.06
CA ASP A 49 13.81 -12.34 10.49
C ASP A 49 13.84 -11.15 9.52
N ASN A 50 12.69 -10.71 9.00
CA ASN A 50 12.59 -9.48 8.23
C ASN A 50 12.44 -8.30 9.19
N GLU A 51 13.47 -7.47 9.27
CA GLU A 51 13.53 -6.29 10.12
C GLU A 51 13.64 -4.98 9.32
N ASP A 52 13.62 -5.07 7.98
CA ASP A 52 13.74 -3.93 7.07
C ASP A 52 12.43 -3.14 7.02
N ASN A 53 12.53 -1.82 7.13
CA ASN A 53 11.32 -0.99 7.10
C ASN A 53 10.54 -1.11 5.77
N ARG A 54 11.27 -1.33 4.68
CA ARG A 54 10.76 -1.63 3.35
C ARG A 54 11.76 -2.53 2.64
N ARG A 55 11.27 -3.61 2.04
CA ARG A 55 12.02 -4.48 1.13
C ARG A 55 11.19 -4.71 -0.13
N VAL A 56 11.76 -4.39 -1.29
CA VAL A 56 11.16 -4.76 -2.58
C VAL A 56 11.37 -6.25 -2.76
N LEU A 57 10.28 -7.01 -2.85
CA LEU A 57 10.30 -8.45 -3.11
C LEU A 57 10.33 -8.73 -4.61
N TYR A 58 9.66 -7.88 -5.39
CA TYR A 58 9.56 -7.96 -6.84
C TYR A 58 9.32 -6.57 -7.43
N GLU A 59 9.89 -6.30 -8.60
CA GLU A 59 9.64 -5.12 -9.44
C GLU A 59 9.43 -5.62 -10.88
N ASP A 60 8.27 -5.34 -11.48
CA ASP A 60 7.96 -5.75 -12.84
C ASP A 60 8.79 -4.93 -13.85
N PRO A 61 9.52 -5.55 -14.78
CA PRO A 61 10.38 -4.82 -15.71
C PRO A 61 9.62 -4.08 -16.82
N GLU A 62 8.35 -4.42 -17.09
CA GLU A 62 7.54 -3.84 -18.16
C GLU A 62 6.47 -2.89 -17.62
N LEU A 63 5.74 -3.33 -16.59
CA LEU A 63 4.65 -2.60 -15.94
C LEU A 63 5.12 -1.73 -14.76
N GLU A 64 6.37 -1.88 -14.32
CA GLU A 64 7.03 -1.10 -13.26
C GLU A 64 6.44 -1.23 -11.85
N PHE A 65 5.37 -2.01 -11.64
CA PHE A 65 4.79 -2.19 -10.31
C PHE A 65 5.75 -2.93 -9.38
N CYS A 66 5.72 -2.58 -8.09
CA CYS A 66 6.54 -3.21 -7.06
C CYS A 66 5.66 -3.96 -6.06
N ILE A 67 6.07 -5.16 -5.64
CA ILE A 67 5.53 -5.83 -4.45
C ILE A 67 6.52 -5.61 -3.31
N CYS A 68 6.10 -4.89 -2.28
CA CYS A 68 6.95 -4.50 -1.16
C CYS A 68 6.48 -5.13 0.15
N ALA A 69 7.42 -5.73 0.90
CA ALA A 69 7.24 -6.04 2.30
C ALA A 69 7.60 -4.83 3.17
N HIS A 70 6.75 -4.51 4.14
CA HIS A 70 6.98 -3.44 5.11
C HIS A 70 6.90 -3.96 6.53
N VAL A 71 7.90 -3.57 7.34
CA VAL A 71 7.94 -3.84 8.78
C VAL A 71 8.04 -2.52 9.53
N PHE A 72 7.01 -2.20 10.31
CA PHE A 72 6.99 -1.01 11.16
C PHE A 72 7.00 -1.43 12.62
N LYS A 73 8.04 -1.10 13.39
CA LYS A 73 8.24 -1.61 14.76
C LYS A 73 7.55 -0.82 15.88
N GLY A 74 6.71 0.16 15.55
CA GLY A 74 6.11 1.02 16.58
C GLY A 74 5.09 2.00 16.06
N ALA A 75 4.47 2.70 17.01
CA ALA A 75 3.41 3.66 16.77
C ALA A 75 3.88 4.81 15.87
N ASN A 76 3.04 5.18 14.93
CA ASN A 76 3.25 6.34 14.05
C ASN A 76 1.94 6.68 13.34
N GLU A 77 1.80 7.95 12.95
CA GLU A 77 0.75 8.42 12.06
C GLU A 77 1.42 9.19 10.94
N ALA A 78 1.26 8.73 9.69
CA ALA A 78 1.80 9.47 8.55
C ALA A 78 0.91 10.69 8.26
N PRO A 79 1.46 11.83 7.82
CA PRO A 79 0.63 12.94 7.36
C PRO A 79 -0.25 12.49 6.17
N PRO A 80 -1.38 13.19 5.90
CA PRO A 80 -2.15 12.93 4.70
C PRO A 80 -1.29 12.98 3.45
N HIS A 81 -1.44 11.99 2.57
CA HIS A 81 -0.69 11.90 1.32
C HIS A 81 -1.45 11.07 0.28
N ASP A 82 -1.03 11.23 -0.97
CA ASP A 82 -1.33 10.31 -2.06
C ASP A 82 -0.04 9.62 -2.54
N HIS A 83 -0.13 8.93 -3.67
CA HIS A 83 0.99 8.24 -4.31
C HIS A 83 1.48 8.97 -5.57
N GLY A 84 1.22 10.28 -5.67
CA GLY A 84 1.59 11.11 -6.82
C GLY A 84 0.97 10.61 -8.13
N PRO A 85 1.77 10.36 -9.18
CA PRO A 85 1.25 9.92 -10.48
C PRO A 85 0.90 8.42 -10.53
N THR A 86 0.94 7.71 -9.40
CA THR A 86 0.68 6.27 -9.35
C THR A 86 -0.34 5.91 -8.26
N TRP A 87 -0.63 4.63 -8.13
CA TRP A 87 -1.58 4.04 -7.19
C TRP A 87 -0.85 3.13 -6.20
N ALA A 88 -1.54 2.74 -5.13
CA ALA A 88 -1.06 1.68 -4.24
C ALA A 88 -2.18 0.78 -3.74
N ILE A 89 -1.82 -0.44 -3.32
CA ILE A 89 -2.69 -1.39 -2.64
C ILE A 89 -2.01 -1.79 -1.34
N TYR A 90 -2.71 -1.65 -0.22
CA TYR A 90 -2.19 -2.02 1.10
C TYR A 90 -2.86 -3.30 1.55
N GLY A 91 -2.07 -4.28 1.97
CA GLY A 91 -2.54 -5.54 2.54
C GLY A 91 -1.92 -5.79 3.91
N GLN A 92 -2.75 -5.90 4.95
CA GLN A 92 -2.29 -6.06 6.33
C GLN A 92 -1.99 -7.53 6.64
N ALA A 93 -0.76 -7.86 7.01
CA ALA A 93 -0.38 -9.21 7.39
C ALA A 93 -0.45 -9.44 8.91
N THR A 94 0.11 -8.53 9.70
CA THR A 94 0.05 -8.60 11.17
C THR A 94 -0.09 -7.22 11.80
N GLY A 95 -0.67 -7.17 13.00
CA GLY A 95 -1.05 -5.91 13.64
C GLY A 95 -2.22 -5.24 12.93
N GLN A 96 -2.56 -4.02 13.36
CA GLN A 96 -3.69 -3.26 12.83
C GLN A 96 -3.22 -1.86 12.42
N THR A 97 -3.70 -1.39 11.26
CA THR A 97 -3.50 -0.02 10.80
C THR A 97 -4.85 0.65 10.63
N VAL A 98 -5.07 1.79 11.30
CA VAL A 98 -6.24 2.65 11.04
C VAL A 98 -5.94 3.48 9.79
N MET A 99 -6.80 3.36 8.78
CA MET A 99 -6.72 4.13 7.55
C MET A 99 -7.74 5.27 7.59
N THR A 100 -7.28 6.52 7.56
CA THR A 100 -8.15 7.69 7.36
C THR A 100 -8.08 8.14 5.91
N GLU A 101 -9.23 8.26 5.24
CA GLU A 101 -9.32 8.87 3.91
C GLU A 101 -9.71 10.35 4.00
N PHE A 102 -9.28 11.12 3.02
CA PHE A 102 -9.52 12.56 2.98
C PHE A 102 -10.05 13.03 1.62
N GLU A 103 -10.76 14.16 1.66
CA GLU A 103 -11.07 14.99 0.50
C GLU A 103 -10.16 16.21 0.50
N GLN A 104 -9.67 16.60 -0.69
CA GLN A 104 -8.93 17.83 -0.86
C GLN A 104 -9.85 19.05 -0.66
N VAL A 105 -9.42 19.98 0.20
CA VAL A 105 -10.05 21.28 0.43
C VAL A 105 -9.39 22.36 -0.42
N SER A 106 -8.06 22.36 -0.46
CA SER A 106 -7.28 23.22 -1.36
C SER A 106 -6.04 22.47 -1.84
N PRO A 107 -5.62 22.66 -3.10
CA PRO A 107 -4.39 22.07 -3.59
C PRO A 107 -3.17 22.66 -2.86
N PRO A 108 -2.02 21.98 -2.88
CA PRO A 108 -0.74 22.59 -2.55
C PRO A 108 -0.50 23.81 -3.46
N ALA A 109 0.19 24.81 -2.93
CA ALA A 109 0.52 26.03 -3.65
C ALA A 109 1.89 26.56 -3.22
N ASP A 110 2.77 26.80 -4.20
CA ASP A 110 4.18 27.15 -3.96
C ASP A 110 4.83 26.15 -2.97
N ASP A 111 5.41 26.65 -1.87
CA ASP A 111 6.00 25.82 -0.80
C ASP A 111 4.99 25.42 0.29
N SER A 112 3.69 25.70 0.11
CA SER A 112 2.65 25.41 1.10
C SER A 112 1.94 24.08 0.82
N PRO A 113 1.76 23.21 1.83
CA PRO A 113 1.03 21.96 1.68
C PRO A 113 -0.44 22.22 1.34
N GLY A 114 -1.05 21.29 0.60
CA GLY A 114 -2.48 21.28 0.37
C GLY A 114 -3.25 21.04 1.66
N LYS A 115 -4.51 21.46 1.70
CA LYS A 115 -5.39 21.26 2.86
C LYS A 115 -6.38 20.16 2.59
N VAL A 116 -6.62 19.30 3.57
CA VAL A 116 -7.52 18.16 3.45
C VAL A 116 -8.46 18.03 4.64
N LYS A 117 -9.64 17.45 4.42
CA LYS A 117 -10.62 17.14 5.47
C LYS A 117 -10.89 15.63 5.51
N PRO A 118 -10.95 14.99 6.69
CA PRO A 118 -11.21 13.56 6.79
C PRO A 118 -12.64 13.25 6.33
N THR A 119 -12.81 12.13 5.62
CA THR A 119 -14.12 11.66 5.14
C THR A 119 -14.57 10.37 5.81
N LYS A 120 -13.65 9.42 5.99
CA LYS A 120 -13.91 8.16 6.69
C LYS A 120 -12.64 7.65 7.35
N SER A 121 -12.81 6.81 8.37
CA SER A 121 -11.73 6.03 8.96
C SER A 121 -12.20 4.59 9.20
N TYR A 122 -11.31 3.65 8.99
CA TYR A 122 -11.57 2.22 9.15
C TYR A 122 -10.29 1.49 9.55
N ASP A 123 -10.47 0.37 10.21
CA ASP A 123 -9.36 -0.50 10.59
C ASP A 123 -9.04 -1.43 9.42
N LEU A 124 -7.75 -1.55 9.11
CA LEU A 124 -7.22 -2.59 8.25
C LEU A 124 -6.64 -3.68 9.15
N ASP A 125 -7.42 -4.75 9.32
CA ASP A 125 -7.07 -5.92 10.14
C ASP A 125 -6.28 -6.97 9.33
N PRO A 126 -5.55 -7.90 9.98
CA PRO A 126 -4.84 -8.97 9.30
C PRO A 126 -5.70 -9.73 8.28
N GLY A 127 -5.18 -9.91 7.07
CA GLY A 127 -5.86 -10.53 5.93
C GLY A 127 -6.65 -9.57 5.05
N MET A 128 -6.87 -8.32 5.48
CA MET A 128 -7.59 -7.32 4.67
C MET A 128 -6.65 -6.57 3.72
N ALA A 129 -7.17 -6.21 2.55
CA ALA A 129 -6.49 -5.29 1.65
C ALA A 129 -7.42 -4.19 1.10
N VAL A 130 -6.83 -3.04 0.77
CA VAL A 130 -7.52 -1.86 0.23
C VAL A 130 -6.73 -1.18 -0.88
N THR A 131 -7.43 -0.68 -1.90
CA THR A 131 -6.86 0.06 -3.02
C THR A 131 -6.87 1.57 -2.76
N TYR A 132 -5.86 2.25 -3.28
CA TYR A 132 -5.80 3.69 -3.43
C TYR A 132 -5.40 4.02 -4.86
N PRO A 133 -6.39 4.23 -5.76
CA PRO A 133 -6.15 4.80 -7.08
C PRO A 133 -5.40 6.14 -7.05
N ILE A 134 -4.96 6.59 -8.22
CA ILE A 134 -4.21 7.85 -8.39
C ILE A 134 -4.97 9.01 -7.74
N GLY A 135 -4.26 9.81 -6.93
CA GLY A 135 -4.80 11.00 -6.25
C GLY A 135 -5.67 10.72 -5.02
N ARG A 136 -5.79 9.46 -4.57
CA ARG A 136 -6.56 9.14 -3.35
C ARG A 136 -5.77 9.46 -2.08
N LEU A 137 -6.22 10.50 -1.38
CA LEU A 137 -5.62 11.00 -0.14
C LEU A 137 -5.99 10.13 1.07
N HIS A 138 -4.97 9.70 1.80
CA HIS A 138 -5.14 8.88 3.01
C HIS A 138 -4.01 9.12 4.03
N SER A 139 -4.20 8.60 5.25
CA SER A 139 -3.24 8.63 6.35
C SER A 139 -3.33 7.31 7.12
N PRO A 140 -2.29 6.46 7.07
CA PRO A 140 -2.17 5.29 7.94
C PRO A 140 -1.69 5.70 9.33
N LYS A 141 -2.39 5.20 10.34
CA LYS A 141 -2.03 5.28 11.75
C LYS A 141 -1.88 3.88 12.34
N ARG A 142 -0.82 3.66 13.11
CA ARG A 142 -0.57 2.43 13.86
C ARG A 142 -0.20 2.77 15.29
N GLU A 143 -0.62 1.93 16.23
CA GLU A 143 -0.33 2.07 17.67
C GLU A 143 0.82 1.15 18.13
N GLY A 144 1.30 0.27 17.25
CA GLY A 144 2.32 -0.72 17.58
C GLY A 144 2.99 -1.29 16.34
N GLU A 145 3.59 -2.47 16.48
CA GLU A 145 4.20 -3.15 15.35
C GLU A 145 3.14 -3.58 14.33
N THR A 146 3.38 -3.28 13.06
CA THR A 146 2.57 -3.76 11.94
C THR A 146 3.46 -4.25 10.81
N ARG A 147 2.98 -5.28 10.11
CA ARG A 147 3.63 -5.84 8.93
C ARG A 147 2.64 -5.91 7.79
N LEU A 148 3.02 -5.43 6.61
CA LEU A 148 2.11 -5.31 5.47
C LEU A 148 2.81 -5.60 4.14
N ILE A 149 2.03 -6.07 3.18
CA ILE A 149 2.37 -5.99 1.77
C ILE A 149 1.84 -4.65 1.23
N ARG A 150 2.68 -3.93 0.48
CA ARG A 150 2.22 -2.82 -0.34
C ARG A 150 2.58 -3.09 -1.80
N ILE A 151 1.57 -3.09 -2.66
CA ILE A 151 1.78 -3.04 -4.09
C ILE A 151 1.76 -1.57 -4.50
N GLU A 152 2.78 -1.14 -5.22
CA GLU A 152 2.92 0.22 -5.71
C GLU A 152 2.95 0.16 -7.23
N GLY A 153 2.15 0.99 -7.92
CA GLY A 153 2.17 0.99 -9.40
C GLY A 153 3.51 1.42 -10.00
N LYS A 154 4.37 2.06 -9.20
CA LYS A 154 5.80 2.32 -9.42
C LYS A 154 6.49 2.42 -8.06
N ASP A 155 7.81 2.27 -8.02
CA ASP A 155 8.58 2.54 -6.80
C ASP A 155 8.39 4.00 -6.32
N VAL A 156 7.56 4.19 -5.28
CA VAL A 156 7.18 5.53 -4.80
C VAL A 156 8.33 6.28 -4.17
N THR A 157 9.45 5.61 -3.86
CA THR A 157 10.66 6.26 -3.33
C THR A 157 11.41 7.05 -4.40
N LYS A 158 11.14 6.76 -5.69
CA LYS A 158 11.72 7.44 -6.85
C LYS A 158 10.84 8.60 -7.35
N LEU A 159 9.70 8.87 -6.70
CA LEU A 159 8.71 9.85 -7.15
C LEU A 159 8.68 11.08 -6.24
N SER A 160 8.49 12.25 -6.87
CA SER A 160 8.08 13.46 -6.15
C SER A 160 6.58 13.41 -5.88
N ARG A 161 6.17 13.80 -4.68
CA ARG A 161 4.77 13.81 -4.25
C ARG A 161 4.45 15.08 -3.50
N ASP A 162 3.21 15.52 -3.63
CA ASP A 162 2.72 16.71 -2.95
C ASP A 162 2.56 16.46 -1.45
N ALA A 163 2.75 17.52 -0.68
CA ALA A 163 2.51 17.50 0.77
C ALA A 163 1.09 17.98 1.08
N TYR A 164 0.45 17.32 2.04
CA TYR A 164 -0.87 17.72 2.53
C TYR A 164 -0.90 17.73 4.05
N GLU A 165 -1.72 18.63 4.60
CA GLU A 165 -2.01 18.69 6.02
C GLU A 165 -3.51 18.86 6.27
N ARG A 166 -3.94 18.52 7.48
CA ARG A 166 -5.35 18.69 7.87
C ARG A 166 -5.71 20.19 7.88
N ALA A 167 -6.90 20.50 7.38
CA ALA A 167 -7.48 21.84 7.40
C ALA A 167 -7.78 22.30 8.84
#